data_AF-F9D0Y4-F1
#
_entry.id   AF-F9D0Y4-F1
#
_cell.length_a   1.000
_cell.length_b   1.000
_cell.length_c   1.000
_cell.angle_alpha   90.00
_cell.angle_beta   90.00
_cell.angle_gamma   90.00
#
_symmetry.space_group_name_H-M   'P 1'
#
loop_
_entity.id
_entity.type
_entity.pdbx_description
1 polymer ?
#
loop_
_entity_poly.entity_id
_entity_poly.type
_entity_poly.pdbx_seq_one_letter_code
_entity_poly.pdbx_strand_id
1 'polypeptide(L)'
;MQDMEEKHVDDPVSVSFYKEVKNDVSPIQPVETDNHFACPYFSVARGRAFSMGQLLERKPPLRLSFLQLAVLTKGWSEPVVNFRKLRVDEGDLFCASWGGIIGRGSEVSALCYDGVSLTEEYMRVIYGGRLPDLFLQPAQAFKLRLTKRERAVFSDYIDSLLSLVRLPTPVVEPVNALFVSLLDFVAALYREQEGGTIGGG
;
A
#
# COMPACT_ATOMS: atom_id res chain seq x y z
N MET A 1 18.05 28.08 -50.06
CA MET A 1 17.11 26.93 -50.06
C MET A 1 17.85 25.80 -49.39
N GLN A 2 17.60 25.58 -48.08
CA GLN A 2 16.68 24.55 -47.55
C GLN A 2 17.27 23.14 -47.74
N ASP A 3 17.32 22.22 -46.78
CA ASP A 3 16.84 22.13 -45.40
C ASP A 3 17.60 20.98 -44.69
N MET A 4 17.48 20.93 -43.37
CA MET A 4 17.85 19.84 -42.45
C MET A 4 17.36 18.45 -42.89
N GLU A 5 18.07 17.38 -42.52
CA GLU A 5 17.68 16.51 -41.39
C GLU A 5 18.63 15.31 -41.23
N GLU A 6 19.21 15.23 -40.04
CA GLU A 6 19.70 14.01 -39.41
C GLU A 6 18.51 13.10 -39.06
N LYS A 7 18.60 11.80 -39.37
CA LYS A 7 18.17 10.78 -38.39
C LYS A 7 18.77 9.40 -38.65
N HIS A 8 19.48 8.95 -37.63
CA HIS A 8 20.07 7.64 -37.47
C HIS A 8 18.99 6.55 -37.28
N VAL A 9 19.09 5.53 -38.12
CA VAL A 9 19.13 4.08 -37.86
C VAL A 9 18.17 3.48 -36.82
N ASP A 10 17.28 2.64 -37.35
CA ASP A 10 16.47 1.63 -36.68
C ASP A 10 17.29 0.62 -35.85
N ASP A 11 16.81 0.29 -34.65
CA ASP A 11 16.81 -1.10 -34.18
C ASP A 11 15.62 -1.31 -33.22
N PRO A 12 14.91 -2.45 -33.29
CA PRO A 12 13.71 -2.71 -32.52
C PRO A 12 14.12 -2.93 -31.06
N VAL A 13 13.59 -2.12 -30.14
CA VAL A 13 13.84 -2.31 -28.70
C VAL A 13 13.35 -3.69 -28.30
N SER A 14 14.36 -4.55 -28.09
CA SER A 14 14.33 -5.94 -27.74
C SER A 14 13.37 -6.25 -26.58
N VAL A 15 12.66 -7.36 -26.74
CA VAL A 15 11.81 -8.08 -25.76
C VAL A 15 12.62 -8.58 -24.53
N SER A 16 13.86 -8.12 -24.34
CA SER A 16 14.74 -8.48 -23.23
C SER A 16 14.55 -7.65 -21.95
N PHE A 17 13.83 -6.52 -21.98
CA PHE A 17 13.68 -5.65 -20.79
C PHE A 17 12.74 -6.20 -19.70
N TYR A 18 11.92 -7.22 -20.02
CA TYR A 18 11.02 -7.86 -19.05
C TYR A 18 11.64 -9.06 -18.32
N LYS A 19 12.93 -9.38 -18.57
CA LYS A 19 13.59 -10.55 -17.98
C LYS A 19 14.56 -10.28 -16.81
N GLU A 20 14.78 -9.02 -16.41
CA GLU A 20 15.79 -8.69 -15.37
C GLU A 20 15.25 -7.97 -14.14
N VAL A 21 14.19 -8.52 -13.53
CA VAL A 21 13.90 -8.28 -12.09
C VAL A 21 13.72 -9.61 -11.34
N LYS A 22 14.32 -10.70 -11.85
CA LYS A 22 14.20 -12.04 -11.23
C LYS A 22 15.49 -12.62 -10.65
N ASN A 23 16.66 -12.03 -10.87
CA ASN A 23 17.92 -12.70 -10.54
C ASN A 23 18.91 -11.90 -9.67
N ASP A 24 18.49 -10.84 -8.98
CA ASP A 24 19.36 -10.15 -8.01
C ASP A 24 18.66 -9.94 -6.65
N VAL A 25 17.86 -10.93 -6.25
CA VAL A 25 17.32 -10.99 -4.89
C VAL A 25 18.36 -11.64 -4.00
N SER A 26 19.38 -10.87 -3.62
CA SER A 26 19.93 -11.07 -2.27
C SER A 26 18.72 -11.12 -1.33
N PRO A 27 18.60 -12.12 -0.42
CA PRO A 27 17.45 -12.18 0.47
C PRO A 27 17.34 -10.84 1.16
N ILE A 28 16.28 -10.08 0.89
CA ILE A 28 16.03 -8.80 1.55
C ILE A 28 15.89 -9.16 3.02
N GLN A 29 16.96 -8.94 3.78
CA GLN A 29 16.95 -9.20 5.20
C GLN A 29 15.83 -8.34 5.80
N PRO A 30 15.06 -8.87 6.76
CA PRO A 30 14.03 -8.08 7.40
C PRO A 30 14.61 -6.77 7.92
N VAL A 31 13.97 -5.65 7.57
CA VAL A 31 14.33 -4.34 8.10
C VAL A 31 13.51 -4.14 9.36
N GLU A 32 14.20 -4.01 10.49
CA GLU A 32 13.57 -3.80 11.79
C GLU A 32 14.10 -2.52 12.43
N THR A 33 13.18 -1.65 12.82
CA THR A 33 13.42 -0.48 13.66
C THR A 33 12.31 -0.39 14.71
N ASP A 34 12.42 0.51 15.68
CA ASP A 34 11.41 0.72 16.74
C ASP A 34 9.98 0.93 16.23
N ASN A 35 9.80 1.45 15.01
CA ASN A 35 8.49 1.79 14.44
C ASN A 35 8.21 1.14 13.07
N HIS A 36 9.05 0.20 12.61
CA HIS A 36 8.89 -0.43 11.31
C HIS A 36 9.44 -1.85 11.31
N PHE A 37 8.68 -2.76 10.71
CA PHE A 37 9.13 -4.07 10.30
C PHE A 37 8.81 -4.26 8.81
N ALA A 38 9.77 -4.74 8.02
CA ALA A 38 9.53 -5.12 6.64
C ALA A 38 10.25 -6.43 6.30
N CYS A 39 9.57 -7.28 5.54
CA CYS A 39 10.12 -8.48 4.91
C CYS A 39 9.69 -8.51 3.42
N PRO A 40 10.11 -9.49 2.61
CA PRO A 40 9.72 -9.56 1.21
C PRO A 40 8.20 -9.61 0.93
N TYR A 41 7.40 -10.01 1.92
CA TYR A 41 5.97 -10.29 1.75
C TYR A 41 5.05 -9.20 2.30
N PHE A 42 5.51 -8.52 3.36
CA PHE A 42 4.72 -7.48 4.00
C PHE A 42 5.60 -6.49 4.76
N SER A 43 5.03 -5.33 5.07
CA SER A 43 5.55 -4.39 6.05
C SER A 43 4.47 -3.92 7.01
N VAL A 44 4.89 -3.55 8.22
CA VAL A 44 4.05 -2.95 9.27
C VAL A 44 4.82 -1.77 9.83
N ALA A 45 4.19 -0.60 9.88
CA ALA A 45 4.86 0.58 10.37
C ALA A 45 3.94 1.53 11.12
N ARG A 46 4.57 2.34 11.96
CA ARG A 46 3.95 3.39 12.75
C ARG A 46 4.65 4.73 12.53
N GLY A 47 3.85 5.79 12.50
CA GLY A 47 4.33 7.16 12.41
C GLY A 47 5.10 7.47 11.12
N ARG A 48 6.24 8.16 11.24
CA ARG A 48 6.99 8.67 10.09
C ARG A 48 7.58 7.57 9.19
N ALA A 49 7.68 6.34 9.69
CA ALA A 49 8.24 5.22 8.94
C ALA A 49 7.34 4.75 7.78
N PHE A 50 6.05 5.12 7.80
CA PHE A 50 5.12 4.85 6.70
C PHE A 50 4.86 6.11 5.87
N SER A 51 5.88 6.92 5.60
CA SER A 51 5.67 7.95 4.59
C SER A 51 5.52 7.25 3.23
N MET A 52 4.41 7.52 2.55
CA MET A 52 4.24 7.13 1.15
C MET A 52 5.47 7.59 0.33
N GLY A 53 6.12 8.70 0.71
CA GLY A 53 7.38 9.16 0.16
C GLY A 53 8.58 8.19 0.29
N GLN A 54 8.70 7.40 1.36
CA GLN A 54 9.79 6.40 1.49
C GLN A 54 9.54 5.15 0.64
N LEU A 55 8.28 4.74 0.48
CA LEU A 55 7.89 3.71 -0.50
C LEU A 55 8.13 4.18 -1.95
N LEU A 56 8.19 5.51 -2.16
CA LEU A 56 8.39 6.16 -3.44
C LEU A 56 9.77 6.87 -3.51
N GLU A 57 10.82 6.37 -2.87
CA GLU A 57 12.22 6.81 -3.15
C GLU A 57 12.60 6.68 -4.64
N ARG A 58 11.71 6.08 -5.45
CA ARG A 58 11.73 6.05 -6.90
C ARG A 58 10.95 7.24 -7.50
N LYS A 59 11.42 7.77 -8.63
CA LYS A 59 10.72 8.86 -9.33
C LYS A 59 9.35 8.37 -9.82
N PRO A 60 8.22 9.00 -9.42
CA PRO A 60 6.90 8.67 -9.97
C PRO A 60 6.82 8.97 -11.47
N PRO A 61 5.93 8.31 -12.23
CA PRO A 61 4.85 7.43 -11.74
C PRO A 61 5.33 6.03 -11.36
N LEU A 62 4.72 5.45 -10.32
CA LEU A 62 5.05 4.12 -9.82
C LEU A 62 3.83 3.21 -9.87
N ARG A 63 4.01 2.03 -10.47
CA ARG A 63 3.01 0.97 -10.45
C ARG A 63 3.20 0.13 -9.19
N LEU A 64 2.16 0.02 -8.39
CA LEU A 64 2.17 -0.75 -7.15
C LEU A 64 2.16 -2.25 -7.43
N SER A 65 2.95 -3.01 -6.68
CA SER A 65 2.96 -4.48 -6.66
C SER A 65 2.44 -5.05 -5.34
N PHE A 66 1.88 -4.21 -4.49
CA PHE A 66 1.40 -4.53 -3.15
C PHE A 66 0.11 -3.74 -2.86
N LEU A 67 -0.67 -4.24 -1.92
CA LEU A 67 -1.67 -3.47 -1.21
C LEU A 67 -0.97 -2.55 -0.22
N GLN A 68 -1.40 -1.29 -0.17
CA GLN A 68 -1.03 -0.33 0.85
C GLN A 68 -2.29 0.08 1.61
N LEU A 69 -2.25 -0.06 2.93
CA LEU A 69 -3.35 0.26 3.83
C LEU A 69 -2.82 1.10 4.99
N ALA A 70 -3.35 2.31 5.17
CA ALA A 70 -2.85 3.20 6.20
C ALA A 70 -3.85 4.22 6.71
N VAL A 71 -3.78 4.51 8.01
CA VAL A 71 -4.48 5.63 8.62
C VAL A 71 -3.53 6.82 8.73
N LEU A 72 -3.97 7.98 8.24
CA LEU A 72 -3.22 9.20 8.42
C LEU A 72 -3.38 9.71 9.85
N THR A 73 -2.30 9.75 10.62
CA THR A 73 -2.32 10.15 12.04
C THR A 73 -1.91 11.59 12.27
N LYS A 74 -1.31 12.25 11.27
CA LYS A 74 -0.96 13.67 11.33
C LYS A 74 -0.84 14.30 9.94
N GLY A 75 -1.43 15.48 9.78
CA GLY A 75 -1.29 16.29 8.56
C GLY A 75 -2.32 15.94 7.49
N TRP A 76 -1.95 16.12 6.23
CA TRP A 76 -2.79 15.79 5.07
C TRP A 76 -1.94 15.49 3.83
N SER A 77 -2.46 14.64 2.94
CA SER A 77 -1.86 14.35 1.64
C SER A 77 -2.91 14.37 0.53
N GLU A 78 -2.47 14.60 -0.70
CA GLU A 78 -3.28 14.51 -1.90
C GLU A 78 -2.51 13.71 -2.96
N PRO A 79 -2.34 12.38 -2.76
CA PRO A 79 -1.77 11.50 -3.77
C PRO A 79 -2.57 11.54 -5.06
N VAL A 80 -1.86 11.41 -6.19
CA VAL A 80 -2.47 11.11 -7.48
C VAL A 80 -2.45 9.59 -7.63
N VAL A 81 -3.62 8.95 -7.56
CA VAL A 81 -3.77 7.50 -7.76
C VAL A 81 -4.63 7.26 -8.99
N ASN A 82 -4.12 6.48 -9.96
CA ASN A 82 -4.77 6.23 -11.25
C ASN A 82 -5.26 7.53 -11.92
N PHE A 83 -4.39 8.53 -11.96
CA PHE A 83 -4.67 9.85 -12.55
C PHE A 83 -5.77 10.66 -11.85
N ARG A 84 -6.20 10.25 -10.65
CA ARG A 84 -7.16 11.00 -9.82
C ARG A 84 -6.49 11.47 -8.54
N LYS A 85 -6.70 12.75 -8.20
CA LYS A 85 -6.29 13.29 -6.90
C LYS A 85 -7.22 12.76 -5.81
N LEU A 86 -6.65 12.20 -4.76
CA LEU A 86 -7.39 11.72 -3.60
C LEU A 86 -6.91 12.44 -2.36
N ARG A 87 -7.70 13.39 -1.85
CA ARG A 87 -7.39 14.11 -0.61
C ARG A 87 -7.58 13.20 0.60
N VAL A 88 -6.55 13.01 1.40
CA VAL A 88 -6.53 12.23 2.64
C VAL A 88 -6.17 13.17 3.79
N ASP A 89 -7.05 13.30 4.77
CA ASP A 89 -6.84 14.12 5.96
C ASP A 89 -6.66 13.23 7.20
N GLU A 90 -6.25 13.85 8.31
CA GLU A 90 -6.06 13.14 9.57
C GLU A 90 -7.31 12.34 9.97
N GLY A 91 -7.09 11.08 10.30
CA GLY A 91 -8.10 10.09 10.64
C GLY A 91 -8.78 9.41 9.46
N ASP A 92 -8.41 9.76 8.21
CA ASP A 92 -8.79 8.97 7.05
C ASP A 92 -7.91 7.71 6.97
N LEU A 93 -8.56 6.59 6.66
CA LEU A 93 -7.92 5.39 6.15
C LEU A 93 -7.80 5.53 4.64
N PHE A 94 -6.60 5.33 4.11
CA PHE A 94 -6.26 5.27 2.71
C PHE A 94 -5.91 3.83 2.32
N CYS A 95 -6.43 3.40 1.18
CA CYS A 95 -6.10 2.13 0.57
C CYS A 95 -5.73 2.33 -0.90
N ALA A 96 -4.65 1.68 -1.34
CA ALA A 96 -4.29 1.54 -2.75
C ALA A 96 -3.77 0.12 -3.00
N SER A 97 -4.35 -0.56 -3.97
CA SER A 97 -4.00 -1.94 -4.32
C SER A 97 -2.98 -2.03 -5.46
N TRP A 98 -2.40 -3.22 -5.60
CA TRP A 98 -1.51 -3.57 -6.70
C TRP A 98 -2.13 -3.28 -8.07
N GLY A 99 -1.29 -2.98 -9.04
CA GLY A 99 -1.71 -2.53 -10.36
C GLY A 99 -2.08 -1.04 -10.41
N GLY A 100 -2.30 -0.39 -9.26
CA GLY A 100 -2.52 1.05 -9.18
C GLY A 100 -1.27 1.86 -9.54
N ILE A 101 -1.47 3.05 -10.10
CA ILE A 101 -0.38 3.98 -10.42
C ILE A 101 -0.41 5.13 -9.42
N ILE A 102 0.65 5.29 -8.63
CA ILE A 102 0.85 6.46 -7.78
C ILE A 102 1.75 7.47 -8.51
N GLY A 103 1.21 8.66 -8.73
CA GLY A 103 1.90 9.83 -9.26
C GLY A 103 2.35 10.81 -8.18
N ARG A 104 3.05 11.86 -8.60
CA ARG A 104 3.44 12.98 -7.73
C ARG A 104 2.18 13.71 -7.23
N GLY A 105 1.93 13.66 -5.93
CA GLY A 105 0.85 14.38 -5.26
C GLY A 105 1.31 15.64 -4.55
N SER A 106 0.38 16.34 -3.90
CA SER A 106 0.67 17.42 -2.96
C SER A 106 0.65 16.87 -1.53
N GLU A 107 1.57 17.31 -0.67
CA GLU A 107 1.72 16.74 0.66
C GLU A 107 2.30 17.78 1.65
N VAL A 108 2.02 17.63 2.96
CA VAL A 108 2.63 18.48 4.00
C VAL A 108 3.92 17.84 4.51
N SER A 109 4.93 18.65 4.85
CA SER A 109 6.27 18.24 5.31
C SER A 109 6.34 17.45 6.63
N ALA A 110 5.21 17.10 7.25
CA ALA A 110 5.15 16.42 8.54
C ALA A 110 4.06 15.34 8.60
N LEU A 111 3.95 14.55 7.54
CA LEU A 111 3.03 13.42 7.43
C LEU A 111 3.43 12.24 8.31
N CYS A 112 2.45 11.67 9.02
CA CYS A 112 2.60 10.42 9.77
C CYS A 112 1.47 9.46 9.40
N TYR A 113 1.81 8.18 9.22
CA TYR A 113 0.83 7.14 8.94
C TYR A 113 1.11 5.90 9.80
N ASP A 114 0.05 5.22 10.17
CA ASP A 114 0.12 3.88 10.75
C ASP A 114 -0.50 2.93 9.73
N GLY A 115 0.18 1.84 9.40
CA GLY A 115 -0.27 1.03 8.28
C GLY A 115 0.55 -0.21 7.99
N VAL A 116 0.08 -0.92 6.98
CA VAL A 116 0.64 -2.15 6.48
C VAL A 116 0.75 -2.11 4.96
N SER A 117 1.73 -2.83 4.42
CA SER A 117 1.76 -3.18 2.99
C SER A 117 1.88 -4.69 2.84
N LEU A 118 1.17 -5.28 1.88
CA LEU A 118 1.18 -6.73 1.64
C LEU A 118 1.26 -7.02 0.14
N THR A 119 2.05 -8.01 -0.27
CA THR A 119 2.03 -8.46 -1.68
C THR A 119 0.74 -9.22 -1.99
N GLU A 120 0.33 -9.23 -3.25
CA GLU A 120 -0.83 -10.01 -3.70
C GLU A 120 -0.63 -11.51 -3.40
N GLU A 121 0.58 -12.02 -3.63
CA GLU A 121 0.91 -13.42 -3.38
C GLU A 121 0.74 -13.79 -1.90
N TYR A 122 1.21 -12.94 -1.00
CA TYR A 122 1.09 -13.18 0.43
C TYR A 122 -0.37 -13.12 0.89
N MET A 123 -1.15 -12.17 0.37
CA MET A 123 -2.59 -12.12 0.61
C MET A 123 -3.29 -13.39 0.12
N ARG A 124 -2.93 -13.92 -1.05
CA ARG A 124 -3.44 -15.21 -1.55
C ARG A 124 -3.10 -16.36 -0.60
N VAL A 125 -1.90 -16.37 -0.03
CA VAL A 125 -1.49 -17.42 0.93
C VAL A 125 -2.33 -17.36 2.21
N ILE A 126 -2.44 -16.20 2.86
CA ILE A 126 -3.14 -16.10 4.15
C ILE A 126 -4.66 -16.31 4.04
N TYR A 127 -5.24 -16.04 2.86
CA TYR A 127 -6.65 -16.32 2.56
C TYR A 127 -6.92 -17.71 1.94
N GLY A 128 -5.90 -18.58 1.82
CA GLY A 128 -6.06 -19.90 1.21
C GLY A 128 -6.56 -19.82 -0.24
N GLY A 129 -6.12 -18.81 -0.99
CA GLY A 129 -6.42 -18.58 -2.41
C GLY A 129 -7.70 -17.77 -2.69
N ARG A 130 -8.54 -17.49 -1.69
CA ARG A 130 -9.84 -16.82 -1.86
C ARG A 130 -9.85 -15.44 -1.20
N LEU A 131 -9.32 -14.44 -1.91
CA LEU A 131 -9.33 -13.06 -1.44
C LEU A 131 -10.77 -12.50 -1.41
N PRO A 132 -11.07 -11.59 -0.47
CA PRO A 132 -12.28 -10.77 -0.51
C PRO A 132 -12.38 -9.95 -1.80
N ASP A 133 -13.62 -9.72 -2.29
CA ASP A 133 -13.89 -9.00 -3.55
C ASP A 133 -13.22 -7.62 -3.62
N LEU A 134 -13.17 -6.90 -2.49
CA LEU A 134 -12.49 -5.60 -2.34
C LEU A 134 -11.00 -5.66 -2.73
N PHE A 135 -10.39 -6.83 -2.61
CA PHE A 135 -8.98 -7.05 -2.92
C PHE A 135 -8.82 -7.93 -4.17
N LEU A 136 -9.86 -8.14 -4.98
CA LEU A 136 -9.73 -8.81 -6.28
C LEU A 136 -9.46 -7.82 -7.42
N GLN A 137 -9.87 -6.57 -7.25
CA GLN A 137 -9.77 -5.57 -8.31
C GLN A 137 -8.39 -4.91 -8.30
N PRO A 138 -7.58 -5.07 -9.37
CA PRO A 138 -6.32 -4.34 -9.47
C PRO A 138 -6.61 -2.85 -9.62
N ALA A 139 -5.66 -2.04 -9.16
CA ALA A 139 -5.74 -0.58 -9.20
C ALA A 139 -6.94 0.01 -8.44
N GLN A 140 -7.55 -0.72 -7.51
CA GLN A 140 -8.51 -0.12 -6.59
C GLN A 140 -7.80 0.84 -5.62
N ALA A 141 -8.37 2.03 -5.46
CA ALA A 141 -7.90 3.03 -4.52
C ALA A 141 -9.08 3.79 -3.91
N PHE A 142 -9.09 3.93 -2.59
CA PHE A 142 -10.19 4.56 -1.87
C PHE A 142 -9.70 5.20 -0.57
N LYS A 143 -10.58 6.02 0.00
CA LYS A 143 -10.43 6.53 1.37
C LYS A 143 -11.70 6.31 2.17
N LEU A 144 -11.56 6.08 3.47
CA LEU A 144 -12.65 5.98 4.42
C LEU A 144 -12.40 6.94 5.58
N ARG A 145 -13.42 7.70 5.98
CA ARG A 145 -13.33 8.50 7.20
C ARG A 145 -13.62 7.58 8.38
N LEU A 146 -12.63 7.33 9.22
CA LEU A 146 -12.81 6.49 10.39
C LEU A 146 -13.36 7.27 11.58
N THR A 147 -14.21 6.64 12.39
CA THR A 147 -14.59 7.15 13.71
C THR A 147 -13.42 7.04 14.70
N LYS A 148 -13.50 7.75 15.84
CA LYS A 148 -12.46 7.65 16.89
C LYS A 148 -12.27 6.20 17.37
N ARG A 149 -13.36 5.42 17.45
CA ARG A 149 -13.33 4.02 17.89
C ARG A 149 -12.69 3.12 16.83
N GLU A 150 -13.07 3.27 15.56
CA GLU A 150 -12.46 2.52 14.45
C GLU A 150 -10.95 2.78 14.34
N ARG A 151 -10.53 4.04 14.55
CA ARG A 151 -9.09 4.37 14.57
C ARG A 151 -8.34 3.72 15.71
N ALA A 152 -8.96 3.63 16.89
CA ALA A 152 -8.37 2.93 18.02
C ALA A 152 -8.19 1.44 17.70
N VAL A 153 -9.24 0.79 17.18
CA VAL A 153 -9.18 -0.62 16.74
C VAL A 153 -8.10 -0.83 15.67
N PHE A 154 -8.02 0.05 14.67
CA PHE A 154 -6.96 -0.03 13.65
C PHE A 154 -5.57 0.11 14.28
N SER A 155 -5.38 1.05 15.22
CA SER A 155 -4.12 1.22 15.91
C SER A 155 -3.73 -0.02 16.72
N ASP A 156 -4.69 -0.65 17.40
CA ASP A 156 -4.49 -1.90 18.15
C ASP A 156 -4.02 -3.06 17.24
N TYR A 157 -4.51 -3.12 16.00
CA TYR A 157 -4.00 -4.08 14.99
C TYR A 157 -2.53 -3.82 14.66
N ILE A 158 -2.15 -2.56 14.43
CA ILE A 158 -0.77 -2.19 14.12
C ILE A 158 0.17 -2.51 15.29
N ASP A 159 -0.25 -2.19 16.52
CA ASP A 159 0.47 -2.53 17.76
C ASP A 159 0.71 -4.03 17.90
N SER A 160 -0.37 -4.80 17.71
CA SER A 160 -0.34 -6.25 17.87
C SER A 160 0.54 -6.90 16.79
N LEU A 161 0.45 -6.44 15.54
CA LEU A 161 1.31 -6.88 14.45
C LEU A 161 2.78 -6.59 14.74
N LEU A 162 3.13 -5.35 15.11
CA LEU A 162 4.51 -4.97 15.46
C LEU A 162 5.04 -5.80 16.64
N SER A 163 4.21 -6.10 17.64
CA SER A 163 4.60 -6.93 18.78
C SER A 163 4.89 -8.37 18.36
N LEU A 164 4.07 -8.96 17.49
CA LEU A 164 4.22 -10.36 17.04
C LEU A 164 5.43 -10.55 16.13
N VAL A 165 5.66 -9.65 15.18
CA VAL A 165 6.75 -9.79 14.20
C VAL A 165 8.14 -9.60 14.82
N ARG A 166 8.21 -8.98 16.00
CA ARG A 166 9.44 -8.75 16.77
C ARG A 166 9.74 -9.81 17.82
N LEU A 167 8.89 -10.84 17.93
CA LEU A 167 9.21 -11.97 18.79
C LEU A 167 10.50 -12.65 18.27
N PRO A 168 11.41 -13.10 19.16
CA PRO A 168 12.66 -13.77 18.76
C PRO A 168 12.44 -14.98 17.85
N THR A 169 11.26 -15.58 17.94
CA THR A 169 10.75 -16.57 16.99
C THR A 169 9.37 -16.08 16.54
N PRO A 170 9.27 -15.45 15.36
CA PRO A 170 8.00 -14.97 14.85
C PRO A 170 7.00 -16.11 14.72
N VAL A 171 5.84 -15.95 15.33
CA VAL A 171 4.76 -16.94 15.22
C VAL A 171 3.96 -16.59 13.96
N VAL A 172 4.21 -17.32 12.88
CA VAL A 172 3.68 -17.00 11.54
C VAL A 172 2.15 -17.10 11.50
N GLU A 173 1.57 -18.09 12.17
CA GLU A 173 0.12 -18.33 12.14
C GLU A 173 -0.68 -17.20 12.82
N PRO A 174 -0.32 -16.71 14.03
CA PRO A 174 -0.94 -15.51 14.61
C PRO A 174 -0.76 -14.26 13.75
N VAL A 175 0.41 -14.05 13.14
CA VAL A 175 0.63 -12.90 12.24
C VAL A 175 -0.31 -12.96 11.04
N ASN A 176 -0.39 -14.12 10.39
CA ASN A 176 -1.29 -14.36 9.26
C ASN A 176 -2.76 -14.14 9.66
N ALA A 177 -3.19 -14.70 10.79
CA ALA A 177 -4.55 -14.55 11.30
C ALA A 177 -4.89 -13.08 11.62
N LEU A 178 -3.93 -12.33 12.16
CA LEU A 178 -4.12 -10.92 12.47
C LEU A 178 -4.19 -10.06 11.20
N PHE A 179 -3.43 -10.38 10.16
CA PHE A 179 -3.59 -9.73 8.85
C PHE A 179 -4.95 -10.01 8.22
N VAL A 180 -5.41 -11.26 8.24
CA VAL A 180 -6.77 -11.61 7.75
C VAL A 180 -7.83 -10.81 8.51
N SER A 181 -7.75 -10.78 9.84
CA SER A 181 -8.69 -10.02 10.68
C SER A 181 -8.67 -8.51 10.40
N LEU A 182 -7.49 -7.92 10.19
CA LEU A 182 -7.35 -6.50 9.82
C LEU A 182 -7.97 -6.21 8.45
N LEU A 183 -7.70 -7.05 7.45
CA LEU A 183 -8.22 -6.89 6.10
C LEU A 183 -9.74 -7.07 6.05
N ASP A 184 -10.27 -8.04 6.81
CA ASP A 184 -11.72 -8.24 6.95
C ASP A 184 -12.40 -7.08 7.68
N PHE A 185 -11.75 -6.51 8.70
CA PHE A 185 -12.21 -5.30 9.37
C PHE A 185 -12.32 -4.12 8.38
N VAL A 186 -11.30 -3.91 7.55
CA VAL A 186 -11.30 -2.84 6.53
C VAL A 186 -12.39 -3.10 5.48
N ALA A 187 -12.54 -4.34 5.02
CA ALA A 187 -13.58 -4.71 4.07
C ALA A 187 -14.99 -4.51 4.63
N ALA A 188 -15.20 -4.76 5.93
CA ALA A 188 -16.45 -4.45 6.60
C ALA A 188 -16.74 -2.94 6.62
N LEU A 189 -15.77 -2.12 7.02
CA LEU A 189 -15.91 -0.65 7.03
C LEU A 189 -16.20 -0.09 5.64
N TYR A 190 -15.52 -0.61 4.62
CA TYR A 190 -15.74 -0.22 3.23
C TYR A 190 -17.18 -0.49 2.80
N ARG A 191 -17.71 -1.69 3.07
CA ARG A 191 -19.08 -2.06 2.72
C ARG A 191 -20.12 -1.22 3.44
N GLU A 192 -19.90 -0.88 4.70
CA GLU A 192 -20.82 -0.01 5.45
C GLU A 192 -20.87 1.41 4.86
N GLN A 193 -19.72 1.97 4.47
CA GLN A 193 -19.65 3.32 3.94
C GLN A 193 -20.11 3.40 2.47
N GLU A 194 -19.83 2.40 1.64
CA GLU A 194 -20.36 2.38 0.27
C GLU A 194 -21.85 1.99 0.22
N GLY A 195 -22.27 1.03 1.05
CA GLY A 195 -23.66 0.60 1.18
C GLY A 195 -24.60 1.65 1.79
N GLY A 196 -24.05 2.66 2.46
CA GLY A 196 -24.79 3.83 2.95
C GLY A 196 -25.21 4.84 1.86
N THR A 197 -24.78 4.64 0.60
CA THR A 197 -25.04 5.56 -0.52
C THR A 197 -26.22 5.16 -1.40
N ILE A 198 -27.16 4.35 -0.90
CA ILE A 198 -28.44 4.05 -1.57
C ILE A 198 -29.57 4.53 -0.66
N GLY A 199 -29.85 5.83 -0.72
CA GLY A 199 -30.87 6.45 0.14
C GLY A 199 -31.00 7.95 -0.08
N GLY A 200 -31.21 8.37 -1.33
CA GLY A 200 -31.49 9.76 -1.69
C GLY A 200 -32.04 9.81 -3.10
N GLY A 201 -33.32 9.48 -3.24
CA GLY A 201 -34.10 9.77 -4.44
C GLY A 201 -34.48 11.24 -4.55
#